data_AF-A0A093BPF4-F1
#
_entry.id   AF-A0A093BPF4-F1
#
_cell.length_a   1.000
_cell.length_b   1.000
_cell.length_c   1.000
_cell.angle_alpha   90.00
_cell.angle_beta   90.00
_cell.angle_gamma   90.00
#
_symmetry.space_group_name_H-M   'P 1'
#
loop_
_entity.id
_entity.type
_entity.pdbx_description
1 polymer ?
#
loop_
_entity_poly.entity_id
_entity_poly.type
_entity_poly.pdbx_seq_one_letter_code
_entity_poly.pdbx_strand_id
1 'polypeptide(L)'
;ETDVAELRRALLDESRPLFERYRAMFALRNLGGPAAALALAEGLRAGSALFRHEIGYVLGQLQHEACVPQLTAWPRSRSESPMVRHECAEALGAIARPSCLETLRAFAQD
;
A
#
# COMPACT_ATOMS: atom_id res chain seq x y z
N GLU A 1 -4.91 -4.57 -23.50
CA GLU A 1 -4.45 -5.15 -22.23
C GLU A 1 -3.85 -4.04 -21.38
N THR A 2 -4.15 -4.03 -20.09
CA THR A 2 -3.55 -3.06 -19.17
C THR A 2 -2.30 -3.69 -18.56
N ASP A 3 -1.13 -3.19 -18.92
CA ASP A 3 0.16 -3.72 -18.44
C ASP A 3 0.46 -3.22 -17.02
N VAL A 4 0.63 -4.15 -16.07
CA VAL A 4 1.03 -3.85 -14.68
C VAL A 4 2.32 -3.03 -14.64
N ALA A 5 3.27 -3.27 -15.56
CA ALA A 5 4.51 -2.53 -15.61
C ALA A 5 4.32 -1.07 -16.06
N GLU A 6 3.38 -0.81 -16.97
CA GLU A 6 3.01 0.56 -17.35
C GLU A 6 2.31 1.30 -16.21
N LEU A 7 1.32 0.67 -15.58
CA LEU A 7 0.63 1.27 -14.44
C LEU A 7 1.57 1.52 -13.26
N ARG A 8 2.50 0.59 -12.97
CA ARG A 8 3.54 0.77 -11.96
C ARG A 8 4.39 2.00 -12.26
N ARG A 9 4.83 2.18 -13.51
CA ARG A 9 5.59 3.38 -13.91
C ARG A 9 4.76 4.64 -13.68
N ALA A 10 3.50 4.66 -14.12
CA ALA A 10 2.62 5.81 -13.92
C ALA A 10 2.36 6.12 -12.44
N LEU A 11 2.24 5.11 -11.58
CA LEU A 11 2.04 5.25 -10.13
C LEU A 11 3.24 5.94 -9.45
N LEU A 12 4.45 5.52 -9.83
CA LEU A 12 5.71 5.89 -9.17
C LEU A 12 6.37 7.14 -9.76
N ASP A 13 5.91 7.61 -10.92
CA ASP A 13 6.44 8.81 -11.57
C ASP A 13 5.97 10.09 -10.86
N GLU A 14 6.88 10.69 -10.07
CA GLU A 14 6.58 11.92 -9.30
C GLU A 14 6.46 13.18 -10.16
N SER A 15 6.83 13.12 -11.44
CA SER A 15 6.62 14.24 -12.37
C SER A 15 5.17 14.31 -12.89
N ARG A 16 4.38 13.24 -12.71
CA ARG A 16 2.99 13.19 -13.16
C ARG A 16 2.03 13.91 -12.20
N PRO A 17 0.93 14.46 -12.73
CA PRO A 17 -0.16 14.95 -11.90
C PRO A 17 -0.66 13.88 -10.93
N LEU A 18 -0.95 14.27 -9.70
CA LEU A 18 -1.44 13.36 -8.66
C LEU A 18 -2.66 12.54 -9.12
N PHE A 19 -3.57 13.17 -9.86
CA PHE A 19 -4.74 12.51 -10.41
C PHE A 19 -4.41 11.33 -11.32
N GLU A 20 -3.39 11.44 -12.19
CA GLU A 20 -2.95 10.33 -13.05
C GLU A 20 -2.37 9.18 -12.23
N ARG A 21 -1.60 9.50 -11.20
CA ARG A 21 -1.04 8.51 -10.29
C ARG A 21 -2.15 7.76 -9.54
N TYR A 22 -3.20 8.45 -9.10
CA TYR A 22 -4.40 7.84 -8.51
C TYR A 22 -5.18 6.97 -9.50
N ARG A 23 -5.28 7.37 -10.78
CA ARG A 23 -5.87 6.50 -11.82
C ARG A 23 -5.09 5.19 -11.96
N ALA A 24 -3.76 5.27 -11.97
CA ALA A 24 -2.93 4.07 -12.02
C ALA A 24 -3.08 3.20 -10.76
N MET A 25 -3.17 3.83 -9.58
CA MET A 25 -3.40 3.16 -8.31
C MET A 25 -4.68 2.32 -8.32
N PHE A 26 -5.82 2.93 -8.66
CA PHE A 26 -7.09 2.21 -8.70
C PHE A 26 -7.15 1.18 -9.83
N ALA A 27 -6.48 1.42 -10.96
CA ALA A 27 -6.36 0.43 -12.03
C ALA A 27 -5.58 -0.81 -11.55
N LEU A 28 -4.46 -0.64 -10.83
CA LEU A 28 -3.70 -1.74 -10.23
C LEU A 28 -4.55 -2.53 -9.23
N ARG A 29 -5.28 -1.83 -8.34
CA ARG A 29 -6.20 -2.47 -7.40
C ARG A 29 -7.23 -3.33 -8.14
N ASN A 30 -7.85 -2.79 -9.19
CA ASN A 30 -8.89 -3.48 -9.96
C ASN A 30 -8.35 -4.68 -10.75
N LEU A 31 -7.11 -4.62 -11.24
CA LEU A 31 -6.44 -5.76 -11.88
C LEU A 31 -6.16 -6.87 -10.88
N GLY A 32 -5.67 -6.50 -9.70
CA GLY A 32 -5.33 -7.41 -8.63
C GLY A 32 -4.20 -8.38 -8.98
N GLY A 33 -4.11 -9.45 -8.19
CA GLY A 33 -3.03 -10.43 -8.28
C GLY A 33 -1.69 -9.96 -7.67
N PRO A 34 -0.69 -10.85 -7.62
CA PRO A 34 0.56 -10.61 -6.90
C PRO A 34 1.38 -9.47 -7.52
N ALA A 35 1.42 -9.37 -8.85
CA ALA A 35 2.17 -8.34 -9.54
C ALA A 35 1.62 -6.94 -9.25
N ALA A 36 0.30 -6.76 -9.25
CA ALA A 36 -0.32 -5.48 -8.95
C ALA A 36 -0.18 -5.11 -7.46
N ALA A 37 -0.32 -6.09 -6.56
CA ALA A 37 -0.11 -5.89 -5.13
C ALA A 37 1.31 -5.40 -4.82
N LEU A 38 2.33 -6.02 -5.45
CA LEU A 38 3.72 -5.61 -5.29
C LEU A 38 3.98 -4.22 -5.90
N ALA A 39 3.42 -3.92 -7.07
CA ALA A 39 3.52 -2.59 -7.70
C ALA A 39 2.90 -1.49 -6.81
N LEU A 40 1.73 -1.75 -6.23
CA LEU A 40 1.10 -0.84 -5.26
C LEU A 40 1.96 -0.67 -4.01
N ALA A 41 2.49 -1.76 -3.44
CA ALA A 41 3.31 -1.72 -2.24
C ALA A 41 4.60 -0.90 -2.39
N GLU A 42 5.15 -0.78 -3.60
CA GLU A 42 6.26 0.14 -3.87
C GLU A 42 5.87 1.61 -3.69
N GLY A 43 4.61 1.96 -3.98
CA GLY A 43 4.04 3.29 -3.80
C GLY A 43 4.02 3.77 -2.35
N LEU A 44 4.13 2.84 -1.38
CA LEU A 44 4.30 3.21 0.03
C LEU A 44 5.60 3.98 0.28
N ARG A 45 6.57 4.03 -0.64
CA ARG A 45 7.81 4.79 -0.49
C ARG A 45 7.83 6.11 -1.27
N ALA A 46 6.74 6.49 -1.92
CA ALA A 46 6.70 7.61 -2.85
C ALA A 46 5.70 8.70 -2.41
N GLY A 47 5.85 9.89 -2.99
CA GLY A 47 4.87 10.97 -2.87
C GLY A 47 4.63 11.50 -1.46
N SER A 48 3.44 12.05 -1.25
CA SER A 48 3.02 12.65 0.02
C SER A 48 2.48 11.61 1.00
N ALA A 49 2.33 11.99 2.28
CA ALA A 49 1.68 11.14 3.27
C ALA A 49 0.25 10.74 2.85
N LEU A 50 -0.51 11.65 2.21
CA LEU A 50 -1.85 11.34 1.70
C LEU A 50 -1.80 10.28 0.60
N PHE A 51 -0.84 10.37 -0.31
CA PHE A 51 -0.66 9.36 -1.36
C PHE A 51 -0.34 7.98 -0.77
N ARG A 52 0.59 7.93 0.20
CA ARG A 52 0.95 6.67 0.88
C ARG A 52 -0.18 6.08 1.70
N HIS A 53 -0.98 6.91 2.35
CA HIS A 53 -2.21 6.49 3.01
C HIS A 53 -3.12 5.80 2.00
N GLU A 54 -3.40 6.43 0.86
CA GLU A 54 -4.25 5.82 -0.16
C GLU A 54 -3.70 4.48 -0.69
N ILE A 55 -2.37 4.36 -0.82
CA ILE A 55 -1.74 3.09 -1.16
C ILE A 55 -2.07 2.02 -0.10
N GLY A 56 -1.94 2.35 1.19
CA GLY A 56 -2.35 1.46 2.29
C GLY A 56 -3.80 1.02 2.15
N TYR A 57 -4.70 1.98 1.92
CA TYR A 57 -6.13 1.75 1.75
C TYR A 57 -6.43 0.77 0.62
N VAL A 58 -5.89 1.00 -0.58
CA VAL A 58 -6.15 0.12 -1.73
C VAL A 58 -5.49 -1.26 -1.58
N LEU A 59 -4.38 -1.37 -0.86
CA LEU A 59 -3.79 -2.67 -0.51
C LEU A 59 -4.67 -3.45 0.47
N GLY A 60 -5.28 -2.75 1.43
CA GLY A 60 -6.29 -3.30 2.33
C GLY A 60 -7.52 -3.79 1.58
N GLN A 61 -8.01 -3.01 0.61
CA GLN A 61 -9.12 -3.42 -0.28
C GLN A 61 -8.76 -4.63 -1.15
N LEU A 62 -7.50 -4.71 -1.62
CA LEU A 62 -7.04 -5.80 -2.48
C LEU A 62 -6.83 -7.12 -1.71
N GLN A 63 -6.57 -7.06 -0.40
CA GLN A 63 -6.42 -8.21 0.50
C GLN A 63 -5.39 -9.28 0.05
N HIS A 64 -4.41 -8.90 -0.76
CA HIS A 64 -3.45 -9.84 -1.32
C HIS A 64 -2.20 -9.99 -0.45
N GLU A 65 -1.88 -11.21 0.00
CA GLU A 65 -0.81 -11.45 0.99
C GLU A 65 0.61 -11.03 0.56
N ALA A 66 0.86 -10.96 -0.75
CA ALA A 66 2.15 -10.53 -1.29
C ALA A 66 2.62 -9.14 -0.83
N CYS A 67 1.73 -8.25 -0.37
CA CYS A 67 2.09 -6.92 0.15
C CYS A 67 2.31 -6.88 1.67
N VAL A 68 2.07 -7.97 2.40
CA VAL A 68 2.20 -8.04 3.86
C VAL A 68 3.60 -7.63 4.33
N PRO A 69 4.71 -8.09 3.73
CA PRO A 69 6.05 -7.69 4.17
C PRO A 69 6.26 -6.17 4.15
N GLN A 70 5.73 -5.50 3.13
CA GLN A 70 5.83 -4.04 2.97
C GLN A 70 4.92 -3.33 3.95
N LEU A 71 3.68 -3.78 4.13
CA LEU A 71 2.75 -3.22 5.12
C LEU A 71 3.28 -3.36 6.55
N THR A 72 3.96 -4.46 6.90
CA THR A 72 4.58 -4.66 8.22
C THR A 72 5.79 -3.76 8.48
N ALA A 73 6.47 -3.28 7.43
CA ALA A 73 7.64 -2.43 7.58
C ALA A 73 7.29 -1.00 8.05
N TRP A 74 6.10 -0.50 7.70
CA TRP A 74 5.71 0.89 7.95
C TRP A 74 5.27 1.22 9.38
N PRO A 75 4.47 0.39 10.08
CA PRO A 75 4.13 0.62 11.47
C PRO A 75 5.37 0.81 12.38
N ARG A 76 6.50 0.21 12.00
CA ARG A 76 7.80 0.33 12.70
C ARG A 76 8.49 1.70 12.56
N SER A 77 8.14 2.49 11.54
CA SER A 77 8.80 3.76 11.26
C SER A 77 8.17 4.90 12.06
N ARG A 78 8.81 5.33 13.15
CA ARG A 78 8.35 6.49 13.97
C ARG A 78 8.41 7.83 13.21
N SER A 79 9.16 7.89 12.12
CA SER A 79 9.24 9.07 11.24
C SER A 79 8.10 9.14 10.23
N GLU A 80 7.31 8.08 10.06
CA GLU A 80 6.16 8.10 9.17
C GLU A 80 4.94 8.76 9.83
N SER A 81 4.10 9.39 9.00
CA SER A 81 2.84 9.99 9.42
C SER A 81 1.94 8.99 10.15
N PRO A 82 1.35 9.34 11.31
CA PRO A 82 0.36 8.51 12.00
C PRO A 82 -0.78 8.05 11.09
N MET A 83 -1.18 8.89 10.13
CA MET A 83 -2.23 8.58 9.16
C MET A 83 -1.84 7.40 8.26
N VAL A 84 -0.62 7.38 7.72
CA VAL A 84 -0.13 6.26 6.89
C VAL A 84 0.01 4.99 7.73
N ARG A 85 0.43 5.12 8.99
CA ARG A 85 0.63 3.99 9.91
C ARG A 85 -0.70 3.33 10.29
N HIS A 86 -1.75 4.11 10.59
CA HIS A 86 -3.08 3.56 10.87
C HIS A 86 -3.60 2.78 9.66
N GLU A 87 -3.48 3.37 8.47
CA GLU A 87 -4.03 2.77 7.25
C GLU A 87 -3.29 1.47 6.88
N CYS A 88 -1.97 1.42 7.07
CA CYS A 88 -1.22 0.16 6.91
C CYS A 88 -1.62 -0.90 7.94
N ALA A 89 -1.92 -0.50 9.18
CA ALA A 89 -2.41 -1.42 10.21
C ALA A 89 -3.82 -1.93 9.86
N GLU A 90 -4.72 -1.08 9.39
CA GLU A 90 -6.04 -1.48 8.91
C GLU A 90 -5.96 -2.43 7.72
N ALA A 91 -5.05 -2.17 6.76
CA ALA A 91 -4.80 -3.06 5.64
C ALA A 91 -4.31 -4.45 6.09
N LEU A 92 -3.41 -4.52 7.08
CA LEU A 92 -2.99 -5.78 7.70
C LEU A 92 -4.18 -6.51 8.36
N GLY A 93 -5.05 -5.75 9.04
CA GLY A 93 -6.29 -6.27 9.62
C GLY A 93 -7.23 -6.86 8.58
N ALA A 94 -7.39 -6.19 7.44
CA ALA A 94 -8.20 -6.65 6.31
C ALA A 94 -7.62 -7.91 5.66
N ILE A 95 -6.28 -8.03 5.54
CA ILE A 95 -5.62 -9.22 4.95
C ILE A 95 -5.70 -10.45 5.87
N ALA A 96 -5.72 -10.23 7.19
CA ALA A 96 -6.03 -11.24 8.22
C ALA A 96 -5.19 -12.54 8.18
N ARG A 97 -3.87 -12.43 7.91
CA ARG A 97 -2.93 -13.57 8.02
C ARG A 97 -2.29 -13.66 9.41
N PRO A 98 -1.78 -14.83 9.85
CA PRO A 98 -1.11 -14.96 11.15
C PRO A 98 0.01 -13.93 11.37
N SER A 99 0.84 -13.68 10.35
CA SER A 99 1.89 -12.66 10.37
C SER A 99 1.36 -11.22 10.52
N CYS A 100 0.17 -10.94 10.01
CA CYS A 100 -0.51 -9.66 10.21
C CYS A 100 -0.91 -9.49 11.68
N LEU A 101 -1.50 -10.52 12.29
CA LEU A 101 -1.91 -10.49 13.69
C LEU A 101 -0.70 -10.32 14.63
N GLU A 102 0.41 -11.01 14.37
CA GLU A 102 1.67 -10.82 15.11
C GLU A 102 2.16 -9.38 15.02
N THR A 103 2.13 -8.81 13.82
CA THR A 103 2.48 -7.40 13.60
C THR A 103 1.57 -6.47 14.38
N LEU A 104 0.25 -6.62 14.26
CA LEU A 104 -0.73 -5.76 14.92
C LEU A 104 -0.61 -5.79 16.44
N ARG A 105 -0.38 -6.98 17.04
CA ARG A 105 -0.12 -7.10 18.48
C ARG A 105 1.13 -6.34 18.91
N ALA A 106 2.18 -6.32 18.09
CA ALA A 106 3.40 -5.58 18.39
C ALA A 106 3.19 -4.05 18.39
N PHE A 107 2.16 -3.54 17.71
CA PHE A 107 1.82 -2.11 17.65
C PHE A 107 0.56 -1.72 18.44
N ALA A 108 -0.03 -2.64 19.19
CA ALA A 108 -1.28 -2.38 19.92
C ALA A 108 -1.16 -1.34 21.05
N GLN A 109 0.07 -0.96 21.42
CA GLN A 109 0.38 0.01 22.48
C GLN A 109 1.14 1.24 21.97
N ASP A 110 1.27 1.39 20.65
CA ASP A 110 1.89 2.59 20.07
C ASP A 110 0.95 3.80 20.10
#